data_AF-A0AA37KQ71-F1
#
_entry.id   AF-A0AA37KQ71-F1
#
_cell.length_a   1.000
_cell.length_b   1.000
_cell.length_c   1.000
_cell.angle_alpha   90.00
_cell.angle_beta   90.00
_cell.angle_gamma   90.00
#
_symmetry.space_group_name_H-M   'P 1'
#
loop_
_entity.id
_entity.type
_entity.pdbx_description
1 polymer ?
#
loop_
_entity_poly.entity_id
_entity_poly.type
_entity_poly.pdbx_seq_one_letter_code
_entity_poly.pdbx_strand_id
1 'polypeptide(L)'
;MDVGSSSGMRLEQWGSILWAFEQNELWGNGSSYLWNVATQNNYEILGAESIWFSLLIDYGIMGGLMFIFLVLVCCFLIYKCQKTAVLFPVIYFVFLSLSAPIDENINILMTFVVIFLRMDYWSRDSELKWCNIVISSTHR
;
A
#
# COMPACT_ATOMS: atom_id res chain seq x y z
N MET A 1 -32.88 -5.48 -9.93
CA MET A 1 -31.50 -5.98 -9.85
C MET A 1 -30.65 -4.79 -9.50
N ASP A 2 -30.46 -4.56 -8.20
CA ASP A 2 -29.64 -3.46 -7.71
C ASP A 2 -28.19 -3.88 -7.87
N VAL A 3 -27.55 -3.31 -8.88
CA VAL A 3 -26.14 -3.59 -9.19
C VAL A 3 -25.30 -2.75 -8.23
N GLY A 4 -24.89 -3.35 -7.10
CA GLY A 4 -23.68 -2.95 -6.36
C GLY A 4 -23.72 -1.67 -5.53
N SER A 5 -24.87 -1.17 -5.06
CA SER A 5 -24.92 0.08 -4.27
C SER A 5 -26.07 0.18 -3.27
N SER A 6 -26.69 -0.94 -2.86
CA SER A 6 -27.68 -0.91 -1.78
C SER A 6 -27.00 -1.18 -0.43
N SER A 7 -27.49 -0.53 0.63
CA SER A 7 -27.02 -0.79 2.00
C SER A 7 -27.15 -2.27 2.40
N GLY A 8 -28.10 -2.99 1.80
CA GLY A 8 -28.28 -4.44 1.98
C GLY A 8 -27.07 -5.26 1.51
N MET A 9 -26.57 -5.00 0.30
CA MET A 9 -25.40 -5.70 -0.23
C MET A 9 -24.14 -5.43 0.62
N ARG A 10 -23.95 -4.19 1.08
CA ARG A 10 -22.85 -3.84 1.98
C ARG A 10 -22.92 -4.56 3.33
N LEU A 11 -24.14 -4.78 3.84
CA LEU A 11 -24.35 -5.52 5.09
C LEU A 11 -24.03 -7.01 4.92
N GLU A 12 -24.40 -7.60 3.79
CA GLU A 12 -24.08 -9.00 3.47
C GLU A 12 -22.58 -9.21 3.21
N GLN A 13 -21.93 -8.27 2.51
CA GLN A 13 -20.46 -8.23 2.37
C GLN A 13 -19.78 -8.15 3.74
N TRP A 14 -20.23 -7.24 4.60
CA TRP A 14 -19.70 -7.08 5.97
C TRP A 14 -19.87 -8.34 6.80
N GLY A 15 -21.04 -9.00 6.74
CA GLY A 15 -21.27 -10.26 7.43
C GLY A 15 -20.35 -11.39 6.95
N SER A 16 -20.10 -11.47 5.64
CA SER A 16 -19.17 -12.45 5.06
C SER A 16 -17.72 -12.21 5.49
N ILE A 17 -17.32 -10.94 5.56
CA ILE A 17 -15.99 -10.52 6.02
C ILE A 17 -15.79 -10.86 7.50
N LEU A 18 -16.77 -10.56 8.35
CA LEU A 18 -16.71 -10.89 9.77
C LEU A 18 -16.58 -12.39 10.01
N TRP A 19 -17.39 -13.21 9.33
CA TRP A 19 -17.30 -14.65 9.45
C TRP A 19 -15.92 -15.20 9.06
N ALA A 20 -15.31 -14.66 8.01
CA ALA A 20 -13.97 -15.07 7.60
C ALA A 20 -12.89 -14.59 8.58
N PHE A 21 -13.02 -13.37 9.11
CA PHE A 21 -12.08 -12.78 10.07
C PHE A 21 -12.07 -13.52 11.43
N GLU A 22 -13.25 -13.89 11.95
CA GLU A 22 -13.40 -14.60 13.23
C GLU A 22 -12.70 -15.97 13.26
N GLN A 23 -12.39 -16.57 12.10
CA GLN A 23 -11.66 -17.84 12.07
C GLN A 23 -10.22 -17.73 12.57
N ASN A 24 -9.55 -16.61 12.28
CA ASN A 24 -8.20 -16.34 12.76
C ASN A 24 -7.89 -14.83 12.75
N GLU A 25 -8.37 -14.15 13.80
CA GLU A 25 -8.34 -12.68 13.90
C GLU A 25 -6.92 -12.10 13.95
N LEU A 26 -5.99 -12.79 14.63
CA LEU A 26 -4.65 -12.26 14.88
C LEU A 26 -3.71 -12.44 13.69
N TRP A 27 -3.68 -13.65 13.12
CA TRP A 27 -2.69 -14.02 12.09
C TRP A 27 -3.27 -14.15 10.69
N GLY A 28 -4.60 -14.18 10.57
CA GLY A 28 -5.30 -14.36 9.31
C GLY A 28 -5.35 -15.81 8.83
N ASN A 29 -6.08 -16.04 7.76
CA ASN A 29 -6.36 -17.37 7.23
C ASN A 29 -5.37 -17.84 6.15
N GLY A 30 -4.37 -17.02 5.84
CA GLY A 30 -3.37 -17.27 4.81
C GLY A 30 -3.59 -16.44 3.55
N SER A 31 -2.52 -16.27 2.77
CA SER A 31 -2.53 -15.45 1.56
C SER A 31 -3.59 -15.93 0.56
N SER A 32 -4.32 -14.96 -0.02
CA SER A 32 -5.35 -15.17 -1.05
C SER A 32 -6.57 -15.96 -0.56
N TYR A 33 -6.81 -16.01 0.75
CA TYR A 33 -7.99 -16.68 1.31
C TYR A 33 -9.28 -15.96 0.89
N LEU A 34 -9.27 -14.61 0.89
CA LEU A 34 -10.38 -13.80 0.38
C LEU A 34 -10.76 -14.20 -1.05
N TRP A 35 -9.77 -14.30 -1.93
CA TRP A 35 -9.96 -14.58 -3.36
C TRP A 35 -10.33 -16.04 -3.65
N ASN A 36 -9.75 -16.99 -2.92
CA ASN A 36 -9.91 -18.42 -3.18
C ASN A 36 -11.13 -19.03 -2.47
N VAL A 37 -11.53 -18.49 -1.31
CA VAL A 37 -12.56 -19.10 -0.45
C VAL A 37 -13.77 -18.18 -0.29
N ALA A 38 -13.56 -16.90 0.00
CA ALA A 38 -14.68 -16.00 0.29
C ALA A 38 -15.40 -15.54 -1.00
N THR A 39 -14.67 -15.23 -2.08
CA THR A 39 -15.29 -14.81 -3.36
C THR A 39 -15.98 -15.95 -4.09
N GLN A 40 -15.55 -17.21 -3.88
CA GLN A 40 -16.21 -18.38 -4.46
C GLN A 40 -17.55 -18.71 -3.80
N ASN A 41 -17.69 -18.38 -2.51
CA ASN A 41 -18.92 -18.63 -1.75
C ASN A 41 -19.91 -17.46 -1.81
N ASN A 42 -19.46 -16.23 -2.05
CA ASN A 42 -20.31 -15.05 -2.18
C ASN A 42 -19.84 -14.14 -3.35
N TYR A 43 -20.61 -14.14 -4.45
CA TYR A 43 -20.32 -13.42 -5.71
C TYR A 43 -20.25 -11.88 -5.56
N GLU A 44 -20.66 -11.32 -4.42
CA GLU A 44 -20.76 -9.87 -4.22
C GLU A 44 -19.54 -9.24 -3.53
N ILE A 45 -18.56 -10.03 -3.08
CA ILE A 45 -17.32 -9.50 -2.46
C ILE A 45 -16.41 -8.81 -3.50
N LEU A 46 -16.70 -8.96 -4.79
CA LEU A 46 -16.01 -8.32 -5.92
C LEU A 46 -16.00 -6.77 -5.86
N GLY A 47 -16.78 -6.17 -4.96
CA GLY A 47 -16.82 -4.73 -4.69
C GLY A 47 -16.39 -4.34 -3.27
N ALA A 48 -15.62 -5.15 -2.54
CA ALA A 48 -15.13 -4.80 -1.22
C ALA A 48 -14.21 -3.55 -1.31
N GLU A 49 -14.76 -2.40 -0.91
CA GLU A 49 -14.30 -1.04 -1.26
C GLU A 49 -12.98 -0.61 -0.58
N SER A 50 -12.20 -1.55 -0.03
CA SER A 50 -11.00 -1.23 0.76
C SER A 50 -10.00 -2.37 0.91
N ILE A 51 -8.70 -2.04 0.88
CA ILE A 51 -7.60 -2.96 1.16
C ILE A 51 -7.67 -3.62 2.55
N TRP A 52 -8.35 -2.99 3.52
CA TRP A 52 -8.46 -3.52 4.88
C TRP A 52 -9.13 -4.89 4.93
N PHE A 53 -10.10 -5.14 4.05
CA PHE A 53 -10.80 -6.42 4.05
C PHE A 53 -9.90 -7.57 3.64
N SER A 54 -9.13 -7.38 2.57
CA SER A 54 -8.13 -8.33 2.12
C SER A 54 -7.04 -8.54 3.17
N LEU A 55 -6.48 -7.47 3.74
CA LEU A 55 -5.43 -7.57 4.76
C LEU A 55 -5.90 -8.27 6.04
N LEU A 56 -7.09 -7.92 6.54
CA LEU A 56 -7.62 -8.48 7.78
C LEU A 56 -8.01 -9.95 7.62
N ILE A 57 -8.58 -10.35 6.48
CA ILE A 57 -8.99 -11.75 6.25
C ILE A 57 -7.77 -12.65 6.02
N ASP A 58 -6.83 -12.20 5.20
CA ASP A 58 -5.70 -13.04 4.79
C ASP A 58 -4.58 -13.06 5.85
N TYR A 59 -4.34 -11.91 6.50
CA TYR A 59 -3.19 -11.70 7.39
C TYR A 59 -3.57 -11.21 8.80
N GLY A 60 -4.86 -11.07 9.10
CA GLY A 60 -5.35 -10.66 10.42
C GLY A 60 -4.99 -9.21 10.78
N ILE A 61 -5.15 -8.91 12.06
CA ILE A 61 -4.74 -7.62 12.64
C ILE A 61 -3.24 -7.35 12.39
N MET A 62 -2.41 -8.41 12.42
CA MET A 62 -0.97 -8.29 12.17
C MET A 62 -0.68 -7.78 10.76
N GLY A 63 -1.40 -8.24 9.74
CA GLY A 63 -1.27 -7.73 8.38
C GLY A 63 -1.58 -6.23 8.27
N GLY A 64 -2.68 -5.80 8.88
CA GLY A 64 -3.05 -4.38 8.95
C GLY A 64 -1.97 -3.53 9.65
N LEU A 65 -1.45 -4.00 10.78
CA LEU A 65 -0.37 -3.30 11.51
C LEU A 65 0.92 -3.21 10.68
N MET A 66 1.30 -4.29 10.02
CA MET A 66 2.49 -4.32 9.16
C MET A 66 2.35 -3.40 7.95
N PHE A 67 1.15 -3.29 7.38
CA PHE A 67 0.87 -2.36 6.29
C PHE A 67 1.01 -0.89 6.74
N ILE A 68 0.45 -0.53 7.90
CA ILE A 68 0.62 0.82 8.48
C ILE A 68 2.09 1.10 8.75
N PHE A 69 2.80 0.15 9.36
CA PHE A 69 4.23 0.27 9.64
C PHE A 69 5.05 0.47 8.37
N LEU A 70 4.75 -0.28 7.30
CA LEU A 70 5.39 -0.13 6.00
C LEU A 70 5.20 1.29 5.45
N VAL A 71 3.97 1.81 5.44
CA VAL A 71 3.69 3.18 4.98
C VAL A 71 4.47 4.21 5.79
N LEU A 72 4.56 4.05 7.12
CA LEU A 72 5.34 4.92 7.98
C LEU A 72 6.84 4.89 7.66
N VAL A 73 7.41 3.70 7.43
CA VAL A 73 8.81 3.54 7.03
C VAL A 73 9.06 4.19 5.68
N CYS A 74 8.17 3.99 4.70
CA CYS A 74 8.27 4.63 3.38
C CYS A 74 8.22 6.16 3.49
N CYS A 75 7.30 6.70 4.29
CA CYS A 75 7.23 8.14 4.60
C CYS A 75 8.54 8.65 5.21
N PHE A 76 9.10 7.93 6.20
CA PHE A 76 10.34 8.31 6.86
C PHE A 76 11.54 8.31 5.89
N LEU A 77 11.67 7.28 5.06
CA LEU A 77 12.75 7.18 4.07
C LEU A 77 12.66 8.30 3.03
N ILE A 78 11.46 8.53 2.47
CA ILE A 78 11.27 9.61 1.49
C ILE A 78 11.47 10.97 2.15
N TYR A 79 11.08 11.17 3.42
CA TYR A 79 11.31 12.43 4.13
C TYR A 79 12.81 12.78 4.24
N LYS A 80 13.67 11.78 4.39
CA LYS A 80 15.12 11.96 4.44
C LYS A 80 15.73 12.32 3.10
N CYS A 81 15.12 11.90 2.00
CA CYS A 81 15.63 12.13 0.64
C CYS A 81 15.01 13.38 0.00
N GLN A 82 13.68 13.45 -0.04
CA GLN A 82 12.93 14.50 -0.73
C GLN A 82 11.65 14.85 0.03
N LYS A 83 11.71 15.94 0.81
CA LYS A 83 10.60 16.39 1.68
C LYS A 83 9.27 16.58 0.94
N THR A 84 9.31 17.03 -0.32
CA THR A 84 8.12 17.27 -1.15
C THR A 84 7.44 15.98 -1.60
N ALA A 85 8.19 14.86 -1.70
CA ALA A 85 7.67 13.58 -2.18
C ALA A 85 7.03 12.73 -1.06
N VAL A 86 7.06 13.18 0.20
CA VAL A 86 6.49 12.47 1.37
C VAL A 86 4.97 12.32 1.27
N LEU A 87 4.31 13.17 0.49
CA LEU A 87 2.88 13.03 0.21
C LEU A 87 2.57 11.76 -0.58
N PHE A 88 3.52 11.19 -1.33
CA PHE A 88 3.27 10.04 -2.20
C PHE A 88 2.83 8.77 -1.42
N PRO A 89 3.54 8.27 -0.39
CA PRO A 89 3.08 7.13 0.39
C PRO A 89 1.74 7.38 1.11
N VAL A 90 1.49 8.62 1.53
CA VAL A 90 0.22 9.00 2.19
C VAL A 90 -0.94 8.94 1.21
N ILE A 91 -0.78 9.50 0.01
CA ILE A 91 -1.78 9.43 -1.06
C ILE A 91 -2.03 7.97 -1.46
N TYR A 92 -0.96 7.17 -1.58
CA TYR A 92 -1.07 5.75 -1.88
C TYR A 92 -1.87 4.99 -0.82
N PHE A 93 -1.61 5.25 0.47
CA PHE A 93 -2.37 4.68 1.58
C PHE A 93 -3.86 5.05 1.55
N VAL A 94 -4.17 6.34 1.31
CA VAL A 94 -5.55 6.81 1.21
C VAL A 94 -6.26 6.18 0.01
N PHE A 95 -5.58 6.10 -1.13
CA PHE A 95 -6.11 5.48 -2.34
C PHE A 95 -6.47 4.02 -2.13
N LEU A 96 -5.57 3.23 -1.53
CA LEU A 96 -5.84 1.82 -1.22
C LEU A 96 -6.91 1.62 -0.14
N SER A 97 -7.03 2.57 0.79
CA SER A 97 -8.07 2.52 1.82
C SER A 97 -9.47 2.81 1.27
N LEU A 98 -9.58 3.56 0.17
CA LEU A 98 -10.85 4.01 -0.42
C LEU A 98 -11.22 3.29 -1.73
N SER A 99 -10.32 2.47 -2.27
CA SER A 99 -10.49 1.78 -3.55
C SER A 99 -10.45 0.28 -3.32
N ALA A 100 -11.28 -0.47 -4.06
CA ALA A 100 -11.19 -1.91 -4.14
C ALA A 100 -9.89 -2.29 -4.86
N PRO A 101 -8.91 -2.95 -4.20
CA PRO A 101 -7.70 -3.39 -4.87
C PRO A 101 -8.05 -4.60 -5.73
N ILE A 102 -7.97 -4.45 -7.06
CA ILE A 102 -8.10 -5.56 -8.01
C ILE A 102 -6.90 -6.50 -7.90
N ASP A 103 -5.75 -5.97 -7.46
CA ASP A 103 -4.56 -6.74 -7.09
C ASP A 103 -3.78 -5.97 -6.01
N GLU A 104 -3.50 -6.62 -4.87
CA GLU A 104 -2.73 -6.05 -3.75
C GLU A 104 -1.23 -5.92 -4.09
N ASN A 105 -0.89 -5.07 -5.05
CA ASN A 105 0.49 -4.87 -5.43
C ASN A 105 1.18 -3.85 -4.50
N ILE A 106 1.40 -4.26 -3.25
CA ILE A 106 2.26 -3.55 -2.27
C ILE A 106 3.66 -3.26 -2.86
N ASN A 107 4.09 -4.08 -3.82
CA ASN A 107 5.30 -3.91 -4.62
C ASN A 107 5.39 -2.55 -5.33
N ILE A 108 4.27 -1.91 -5.66
CA ILE A 108 4.25 -0.60 -6.31
C ILE A 108 4.86 0.45 -5.37
N LEU A 109 4.41 0.50 -4.12
CA LEU A 109 4.94 1.45 -3.13
C LEU A 109 6.45 1.28 -2.96
N MET A 110 6.91 0.04 -2.80
CA MET A 110 8.33 -0.28 -2.65
C MET A 110 9.15 0.13 -3.86
N THR A 111 8.63 -0.10 -5.07
CA THR A 111 9.30 0.29 -6.31
C THR A 111 9.50 1.81 -6.39
N PHE A 112 8.45 2.58 -6.09
CA PHE A 112 8.56 4.04 -6.09
C PHE A 112 9.52 4.56 -5.03
N VAL A 113 9.55 3.98 -3.83
CA VAL A 113 10.52 4.33 -2.79
C VAL A 113 11.95 4.12 -3.30
N VAL A 114 12.26 2.97 -3.91
CA VAL A 114 13.58 2.70 -4.48
C VAL A 114 13.96 3.70 -5.57
N ILE A 115 13.01 4.08 -6.43
CA ILE A 115 13.24 5.09 -7.48
C ILE A 115 13.59 6.44 -6.84
N PHE A 116 12.82 6.91 -5.85
CA PHE A 116 13.10 8.19 -5.18
C PHE A 116 14.45 8.19 -4.48
N LEU A 117 14.80 7.11 -3.79
CA LEU A 117 16.11 6.95 -3.17
C LEU A 117 17.24 7.02 -4.21
N ARG A 118 17.04 6.37 -5.37
CA ARG A 118 18.03 6.36 -6.46
C ARG A 118 18.18 7.72 -7.12
N MET A 119 17.08 8.45 -7.32
CA MET A 119 17.09 9.81 -7.86
C MET A 119 17.83 10.78 -6.94
N ASP A 120 17.57 10.71 -5.63
CA ASP A 120 18.27 11.53 -4.63
C ASP A 120 19.78 11.22 -4.59
N TYR A 121 20.15 9.94 -4.67
CA TYR A 121 21.56 9.54 -4.79
C TYR A 121 22.24 10.14 -6.04
N TRP A 122 21.59 10.05 -7.21
CA TRP A 122 22.13 10.62 -8.44
C TRP A 122 22.27 12.15 -8.33
N SER A 123 21.23 12.85 -7.87
CA SER A 123 21.25 14.31 -7.73
C SER A 123 22.48 14.79 -6.94
N ARG A 124 22.77 14.15 -5.80
CA ARG A 124 23.93 14.49 -4.97
C ARG A 124 25.28 14.19 -5.64
N ASP A 125 25.39 13.06 -6.36
CA ASP A 125 26.61 12.73 -7.11
C ASP A 125 26.89 13.73 -8.24
N SER A 126 25.85 14.18 -8.95
CA SER A 126 26.01 15.22 -9.97
C SER A 126 26.47 16.56 -9.40
N GLU A 127 25.93 16.99 -8.26
CA GLU A 127 26.35 18.24 -7.60
C GLU A 127 27.83 18.19 -7.19
N LEU A 128 28.27 17.08 -6.59
CA LEU A 128 29.67 16.88 -6.20
C LEU A 128 30.63 16.95 -7.39
N LYS A 129 30.26 16.32 -8.52
CA LYS A 129 31.06 16.37 -9.76
C LYS A 129 31.17 17.80 -10.30
N TRP A 130 30.07 18.55 -10.32
CA TRP A 130 30.07 19.95 -10.73
C TRP A 130 30.95 20.82 -9.84
N CYS A 131 30.85 20.69 -8.51
CA CYS A 131 31.71 21.41 -7.57
C CYS A 131 33.20 21.12 -7.83
N ASN A 132 33.57 19.85 -8.03
CA ASN A 132 34.96 19.47 -8.30
C ASN A 132 35.50 20.08 -9.60
N ILE A 133 34.69 20.11 -10.66
CA ILE A 133 35.06 20.74 -11.94
C ILE A 133 35.30 22.25 -11.74
N VAL A 134 34.37 22.95 -11.08
CA VAL A 134 34.48 24.40 -10.83
C VAL A 134 35.75 24.72 -10.03
N ILE A 135 36.03 23.98 -8.96
CA ILE A 135 37.23 24.18 -8.13
C ILE A 135 38.52 23.95 -8.96
N SER A 136 38.56 22.93 -9.82
CA SER A 136 39.72 22.67 -10.67
C SER A 136 39.98 23.77 -11.71
N SER A 137 38.93 24.47 -12.13
CA SER A 137 38.98 25.53 -13.16
C SER A 137 39.44 26.88 -12.62
N THR A 138 39.22 27.16 -11.33
CA THR A 138 39.64 28.40 -10.67
C THR A 138 41.08 28.37 -10.17
N HIS A 139 41.71 27.19 -10.12
CA HIS A 139 43.11 27.01 -9.73
C HIS A 139 44.09 26.92 -10.94
N ARG A 140 43.65 27.25 -12.15
CA ARG A 140 44.50 27.49 -13.34
C ARG A 140 44.55 28.98 -13.66
#